data_AF-S4PBP6-F1
#
_entry.id   AF-S4PBP6-F1
#
_cell.length_a   1.000
_cell.length_b   1.000
_cell.length_c   1.000
_cell.angle_alpha   90.00
_cell.angle_beta   90.00
_cell.angle_gamma   90.00
#
_symmetry.space_group_name_H-M   'P 1'
#
loop_
_entity.id
_entity.type
_entity.pdbx_description
1 polymer ?
#
loop_
_entity_poly.entity_id
_entity_poly.type
_entity_poly.pdbx_seq_one_letter_code
_entity_poly.pdbx_strand_id
1 'polypeptide(L)'
;MKSPGREIKTVKAQLDDLGRFYKRLEQADDLVADSERAAENLVDSGYADSAKARDQVEGIRKQLAKLDEKARSKEQDLDDTLSKLEAFYKAYDSVIDDVDEASEQVRGLKPVSSEVEQIRAQQKDFADFKQRTLEPLGVNVSHCNKIGQGLVRSALQGVSTQQLEKDLEKMNDRWNALKDKMNERERRLDVGLLQSGKFAEALAGLEKWLADT
;
A
#
# COMPACT_ATOMS: atom_id res chain seq x y z
N MET A 1 -19.52 -4.20 -16.94
CA MET A 1 -19.60 -3.88 -15.49
C MET A 1 -18.40 -3.01 -15.12
N LYS A 2 -18.54 -2.11 -14.14
CA LYS A 2 -17.45 -1.20 -13.74
C LYS A 2 -16.32 -1.98 -13.05
N SER A 3 -15.07 -1.64 -13.34
CA SER A 3 -13.88 -2.22 -12.71
C SER A 3 -13.81 -1.89 -11.21
N PRO A 4 -13.07 -2.67 -10.39
CA PRO A 4 -12.85 -2.32 -8.98
C PRO A 4 -12.30 -0.90 -8.84
N GLY A 5 -12.88 -0.12 -7.91
CA GLY A 5 -12.36 1.19 -7.55
C GLY A 5 -10.98 1.09 -6.86
N ARG A 6 -10.31 2.24 -6.71
CA ARG A 6 -9.00 2.33 -6.01
C ARG A 6 -9.07 3.07 -4.69
N GLU A 7 -10.28 3.18 -4.16
CA GLU A 7 -10.56 3.72 -2.84
C GLU A 7 -11.39 2.70 -2.07
N ILE A 8 -11.03 2.44 -0.81
CA ILE A 8 -11.70 1.44 0.04
C ILE A 8 -13.21 1.66 0.08
N LYS A 9 -13.65 2.91 0.29
CA LYS A 9 -15.08 3.27 0.31
C LYS A 9 -15.80 2.92 -1.01
N THR A 10 -15.12 3.10 -2.14
CA THR A 10 -15.68 2.82 -3.47
C THR A 10 -15.81 1.32 -3.69
N VAL A 11 -14.80 0.54 -3.30
CA VAL A 11 -14.83 -0.92 -3.42
C VAL A 11 -15.90 -1.53 -2.50
N LYS A 12 -16.02 -1.03 -1.26
CA LYS A 12 -17.09 -1.44 -0.32
C LYS A 12 -18.49 -1.15 -0.89
N ALA A 13 -18.69 0.05 -1.46
CA ALA A 13 -19.96 0.35 -2.13
C ALA A 13 -20.26 -0.57 -3.32
N GLN A 14 -19.22 -0.96 -4.08
CA GLN A 14 -19.37 -1.93 -5.18
C GLN A 14 -19.74 -3.34 -4.69
N LEU A 15 -19.21 -3.78 -3.55
CA LEU A 15 -19.57 -5.04 -2.90
C LEU A 15 -21.03 -4.99 -2.39
N ASP A 16 -21.46 -3.89 -1.78
CA ASP A 16 -22.85 -3.70 -1.36
C ASP A 16 -23.83 -3.76 -2.54
N ASP A 17 -23.46 -3.13 -3.66
CA ASP A 17 -24.22 -3.21 -4.91
C ASP A 17 -24.28 -4.64 -5.47
N LEU A 18 -23.18 -5.39 -5.35
CA LEU A 18 -23.13 -6.79 -5.78
C LEU A 18 -24.01 -7.68 -4.87
N GLY A 19 -24.05 -7.42 -3.57
CA GLY A 19 -24.97 -8.07 -2.65
C GLY A 19 -26.44 -7.81 -3.02
N ARG A 20 -26.78 -6.59 -3.44
CA ARG A 20 -28.11 -6.29 -4.01
C ARG A 20 -28.38 -7.03 -5.32
N PHE A 21 -27.35 -7.18 -6.16
CA PHE A 21 -27.46 -7.94 -7.40
C PHE A 21 -27.72 -9.43 -7.16
N TYR A 22 -27.03 -10.06 -6.20
CA TYR A 22 -27.27 -11.46 -5.85
C TYR A 22 -28.70 -11.72 -5.41
N LYS A 23 -29.29 -10.84 -4.58
CA LYS A 23 -30.72 -10.94 -4.20
C LYS A 23 -31.66 -10.92 -5.41
N ARG A 24 -31.33 -10.15 -6.44
CA ARG A 24 -32.10 -10.11 -7.69
C ARG A 24 -31.89 -11.36 -8.53
N LEU A 25 -30.69 -11.92 -8.52
CA LEU A 25 -30.36 -13.16 -9.22
C LEU A 25 -31.12 -14.34 -8.60
N GLU A 26 -31.16 -14.41 -7.27
CA GLU A 26 -31.95 -15.39 -6.50
C GLU A 26 -33.44 -15.30 -6.85
N GLN A 27 -34.03 -14.09 -6.81
CA GLN A 27 -35.42 -13.87 -7.24
C GLN A 27 -35.67 -14.28 -8.70
N ALA A 28 -34.70 -14.06 -9.59
CA ALA A 28 -34.84 -14.47 -10.98
C ALA A 28 -34.79 -15.99 -11.14
N ASP A 29 -33.99 -16.69 -10.34
CA ASP A 29 -33.95 -18.15 -10.32
C ASP A 29 -35.29 -18.73 -9.84
N ASP A 30 -35.87 -18.17 -8.77
CA ASP A 30 -37.20 -18.55 -8.27
C ASP A 30 -38.27 -18.37 -9.36
N LEU A 31 -38.28 -17.23 -10.05
CA LEU A 31 -39.22 -16.96 -11.15
C LEU A 31 -39.04 -17.92 -12.33
N VAL A 32 -37.81 -18.36 -12.60
CA VAL A 32 -37.54 -19.36 -13.64
C VAL A 32 -38.06 -20.73 -13.20
N ALA A 33 -37.87 -21.12 -11.93
CA ALA A 33 -38.42 -22.35 -11.38
C ALA A 33 -39.96 -22.36 -11.36
N ASP A 34 -40.61 -21.21 -11.13
CA ASP A 34 -42.06 -21.05 -11.28
C ASP A 34 -42.49 -21.19 -12.75
N SER A 35 -41.75 -20.55 -13.66
CA SER A 35 -42.02 -20.60 -15.11
C SER A 35 -41.85 -22.01 -15.68
N GLU A 36 -40.87 -22.76 -15.19
CA GLU A 36 -40.64 -24.18 -15.50
C GLU A 36 -41.86 -25.02 -15.14
N ARG A 37 -42.34 -24.92 -13.90
CA ARG A 37 -43.54 -25.63 -13.44
C ARG A 37 -44.78 -25.26 -14.25
N ALA A 38 -44.94 -23.98 -14.58
CA ALA A 38 -46.06 -23.53 -15.41
C ALA A 38 -45.99 -24.08 -16.84
N ALA A 39 -44.78 -24.11 -17.43
CA ALA A 39 -44.55 -24.66 -18.75
C ALA A 39 -44.83 -26.18 -18.78
N GLU A 40 -44.39 -26.93 -17.78
CA GLU A 40 -44.70 -28.36 -17.64
C GLU A 40 -46.21 -28.60 -17.58
N ASN A 41 -46.94 -27.86 -16.74
CA ASN A 41 -48.40 -27.98 -16.64
C ASN A 41 -49.13 -27.70 -17.97
N LEU A 42 -48.67 -26.71 -18.75
CA LEU A 42 -49.25 -26.38 -20.06
C LEU A 42 -48.99 -27.47 -21.10
N VAL A 43 -47.82 -28.08 -21.05
CA VAL A 43 -47.44 -29.23 -21.88
C VAL A 43 -48.30 -30.45 -21.53
N ASP A 44 -48.42 -30.77 -20.24
CA ASP A 44 -49.22 -31.90 -19.75
C ASP A 44 -50.71 -31.75 -20.10
N SER A 45 -51.19 -30.51 -20.13
CA SER A 45 -52.57 -30.18 -20.49
C SER A 45 -52.79 -30.10 -22.02
N GLY A 46 -51.74 -30.27 -22.84
CA GLY A 46 -51.82 -30.27 -24.31
C GLY A 46 -51.98 -28.89 -24.97
N TYR A 47 -51.80 -27.80 -24.22
CA TYR A 47 -52.01 -26.43 -24.71
C TYR A 47 -50.73 -25.75 -25.24
N ALA A 48 -49.56 -26.38 -25.12
CA ALA A 48 -48.28 -25.83 -25.57
C ALA A 48 -47.39 -26.86 -26.27
N ASP A 49 -46.56 -26.40 -27.21
CA ASP A 49 -45.49 -27.20 -27.80
C ASP A 49 -44.38 -27.44 -26.77
N SER A 50 -44.21 -28.72 -26.44
CA SER A 50 -43.28 -29.24 -25.44
C SER A 50 -41.81 -28.91 -25.71
N ALA A 51 -41.41 -28.80 -26.98
CA ALA A 51 -40.02 -28.50 -27.33
C ALA A 51 -39.70 -27.01 -27.13
N LYS A 52 -40.57 -26.13 -27.65
CA LYS A 52 -40.33 -24.69 -27.63
C LYS A 52 -40.30 -24.10 -26.22
N ALA A 53 -41.19 -24.55 -25.33
CA ALA A 53 -41.23 -24.07 -23.95
C ALA A 53 -39.98 -24.49 -23.17
N ARG A 54 -39.49 -25.72 -23.38
CA ARG A 54 -38.25 -26.23 -22.76
C ARG A 54 -37.02 -25.49 -23.25
N ASP A 55 -36.91 -25.23 -24.56
CA ASP A 55 -35.78 -24.49 -25.14
C ASP A 55 -35.66 -23.06 -24.56
N GLN A 56 -36.80 -22.39 -24.34
CA GLN A 56 -36.82 -21.05 -23.76
C GLN A 56 -36.35 -21.04 -22.31
N VAL A 57 -36.86 -21.98 -21.50
CA VAL A 57 -36.43 -22.20 -20.11
C VAL A 57 -34.93 -22.46 -20.04
N GLU A 58 -34.42 -23.39 -20.87
CA GLU A 58 -32.99 -23.73 -20.91
C GLU A 58 -32.14 -22.51 -21.28
N GLY A 59 -32.63 -21.70 -22.23
CA GLY A 59 -32.00 -20.43 -22.60
C GLY A 59 -31.86 -19.47 -21.43
N ILE A 60 -32.91 -19.30 -20.62
CA ILE A 60 -32.90 -18.41 -19.45
C ILE A 60 -31.99 -18.98 -18.34
N ARG A 61 -32.05 -20.28 -18.06
CA ARG A 61 -31.14 -20.95 -17.11
C ARG A 61 -29.68 -20.74 -17.49
N LYS A 62 -29.32 -20.88 -18.77
CA LYS A 62 -27.96 -20.60 -19.27
C LYS A 62 -27.57 -19.13 -19.08
N GLN A 63 -28.51 -18.20 -19.24
CA GLN A 63 -28.25 -16.78 -18.99
C GLN A 63 -28.04 -16.47 -17.51
N LEU A 64 -28.86 -17.03 -16.62
CA LEU A 64 -28.69 -16.90 -15.17
C LEU A 64 -27.36 -17.47 -14.70
N ALA A 65 -26.99 -18.67 -15.16
CA ALA A 65 -25.70 -19.28 -14.83
C ALA A 65 -24.52 -18.39 -15.27
N LYS A 66 -24.58 -17.80 -16.47
CA LYS A 66 -23.56 -16.86 -16.95
C LYS A 66 -23.51 -15.55 -16.14
N LEU A 67 -24.63 -15.11 -15.60
CA LEU A 67 -24.68 -13.92 -14.74
C LEU A 67 -24.11 -14.23 -13.36
N ASP A 68 -24.43 -15.40 -12.80
CA ASP A 68 -23.86 -15.88 -11.53
C ASP A 68 -22.33 -15.99 -11.61
N GLU A 69 -21.82 -16.65 -12.65
CA GLU A 69 -20.37 -16.80 -12.87
C GLU A 69 -19.67 -15.44 -12.95
N LYS A 70 -20.25 -14.48 -13.69
CA LYS A 70 -19.72 -13.11 -13.79
C LYS A 70 -19.79 -12.37 -12.46
N ALA A 71 -20.84 -12.57 -11.66
CA ALA A 71 -20.98 -11.96 -10.35
C ALA A 71 -19.91 -12.48 -9.39
N ARG A 72 -19.70 -13.80 -9.36
CA ARG A 72 -18.64 -14.44 -8.54
C ARG A 72 -17.25 -13.98 -8.93
N SER A 73 -16.94 -13.95 -10.22
CA SER A 73 -15.66 -13.41 -10.70
C SER A 73 -15.48 -11.95 -10.28
N LYS A 74 -16.56 -11.16 -10.32
CA LYS A 74 -16.52 -9.75 -9.92
C LYS A 74 -16.34 -9.58 -8.42
N GLU A 75 -16.97 -10.42 -7.62
CA GLU A 75 -16.81 -10.47 -6.16
C GLU A 75 -15.34 -10.72 -5.80
N GLN A 76 -14.74 -11.76 -6.38
CA GLN A 76 -13.34 -12.09 -6.18
C GLN A 76 -12.41 -10.92 -6.52
N ASP A 77 -12.62 -10.26 -7.67
CA ASP A 77 -11.83 -9.10 -8.08
C ASP A 77 -11.96 -7.92 -7.09
N LEU A 78 -13.16 -7.70 -6.55
CA LEU A 78 -13.43 -6.66 -5.57
C LEU A 78 -12.76 -6.97 -4.23
N ASP A 79 -12.88 -8.20 -3.73
CA ASP A 79 -12.27 -8.65 -2.48
C ASP A 79 -10.74 -8.64 -2.55
N ASP A 80 -10.16 -9.09 -3.65
CA ASP A 80 -8.71 -9.03 -3.87
C ASP A 80 -8.20 -7.58 -3.91
N THR A 81 -8.97 -6.69 -4.55
CA THR A 81 -8.63 -5.27 -4.60
C THR A 81 -8.76 -4.62 -3.23
N LEU A 82 -9.82 -4.93 -2.48
CA LEU A 82 -10.06 -4.42 -1.14
C LEU A 82 -8.94 -4.86 -0.18
N SER A 83 -8.61 -6.14 -0.18
CA SER A 83 -7.53 -6.70 0.65
C SER A 83 -6.19 -6.04 0.37
N LYS A 84 -5.86 -5.76 -0.91
CA LYS A 84 -4.64 -5.05 -1.29
C LYS A 84 -4.66 -3.58 -0.87
N LEU A 85 -5.81 -2.90 -0.98
CA LEU A 85 -5.96 -1.52 -0.50
C LEU A 85 -5.79 -1.43 1.02
N GLU A 86 -6.39 -2.34 1.77
CA GLU A 86 -6.26 -2.39 3.23
C GLU A 86 -4.82 -2.70 3.65
N ALA A 87 -4.15 -3.64 2.96
CA ALA A 87 -2.74 -3.92 3.18
C ALA A 87 -1.84 -2.72 2.85
N PHE A 88 -2.15 -1.99 1.77
CA PHE A 88 -1.44 -0.76 1.40
C PHE A 88 -1.57 0.29 2.50
N TYR A 89 -2.80 0.64 2.90
CA TYR A 89 -3.02 1.70 3.87
C TYR A 89 -2.49 1.35 5.27
N LYS A 90 -2.57 0.08 5.68
CA LYS A 90 -1.90 -0.39 6.91
C LYS A 90 -0.38 -0.19 6.86
N ALA A 91 0.26 -0.55 5.73
CA ALA A 91 1.69 -0.38 5.57
C ALA A 91 2.07 1.11 5.44
N TYR A 92 1.25 1.90 4.76
CA TYR A 92 1.41 3.34 4.59
C TYR A 92 1.41 4.05 5.94
N ASP A 93 0.39 3.82 6.77
CA ASP A 93 0.26 4.46 8.08
C ASP A 93 1.46 4.09 8.97
N SER A 94 1.84 2.81 9.00
CA SER A 94 3.03 2.34 9.74
C SER A 94 4.30 3.04 9.29
N VAL A 95 4.54 3.16 7.97
CA VAL A 95 5.73 3.83 7.44
C VAL A 95 5.72 5.32 7.77
N ILE A 96 4.56 5.97 7.69
CA ILE A 96 4.43 7.39 8.01
C ILE A 96 4.78 7.64 9.48
N ASP A 97 4.24 6.83 10.39
CA ASP A 97 4.53 6.92 11.82
C ASP A 97 6.01 6.66 12.11
N ASP A 98 6.59 5.60 11.52
CA ASP A 98 8.01 5.26 11.69
C ASP A 98 8.94 6.36 11.15
N VAL A 99 8.60 6.98 10.02
CA VAL A 99 9.37 8.10 9.45
C VAL A 99 9.30 9.35 10.32
N ASP A 100 8.12 9.64 10.87
CA ASP A 100 7.93 10.78 11.77
C ASP A 100 8.68 10.56 13.09
N GLU A 101 8.63 9.35 13.66
CA GLU A 101 9.38 8.98 14.85
C GLU A 101 10.90 9.08 14.62
N ALA A 102 11.41 8.46 13.55
CA ALA A 102 12.82 8.54 13.19
C ALA A 102 13.27 9.99 12.94
N SER A 103 12.41 10.82 12.34
CA SER A 103 12.68 12.25 12.13
C SER A 103 12.83 13.03 13.43
N GLU A 104 12.01 12.73 14.43
CA GLU A 104 12.12 13.35 15.76
C GLU A 104 13.34 12.83 16.53
N GLN A 105 13.69 11.54 16.41
CA GLN A 105 14.95 11.02 16.98
C GLN A 105 16.18 11.73 16.38
N VAL A 106 16.21 11.93 15.06
CA VAL A 106 17.28 12.67 14.38
C VAL A 106 17.33 14.13 14.83
N ARG A 107 16.17 14.76 15.01
CA ARG A 107 16.07 16.14 15.53
C ARG A 107 16.57 16.26 16.97
N GLY A 108 16.38 15.22 17.78
CA GLY A 108 16.84 15.12 19.16
C GLY A 108 18.34 14.82 19.32
N LEU A 109 19.07 14.53 18.25
CA LEU A 109 20.50 14.25 18.32
C LEU A 109 21.28 15.46 18.82
N LYS A 110 22.21 15.21 19.76
CA LYS A 110 23.09 16.24 20.30
C LYS A 110 23.91 16.90 19.17
N PRO A 111 24.26 18.20 19.30
CA PRO A 111 25.21 18.85 18.41
C PRO A 111 26.52 18.06 18.28
N VAL A 112 27.18 18.18 17.13
CA VAL A 112 28.49 17.55 16.91
C VAL A 112 29.48 18.11 17.92
N SER A 113 30.20 17.23 18.63
CA SER A 113 31.19 17.62 19.63
C SER A 113 32.42 18.28 18.97
N SER A 114 33.22 19.01 19.75
CA SER A 114 34.55 19.50 19.34
C SER A 114 35.68 18.55 19.73
N GLU A 115 35.42 17.54 20.56
CA GLU A 115 36.42 16.56 21.01
C GLU A 115 36.42 15.31 20.12
N VAL A 116 37.60 14.90 19.65
CA VAL A 116 37.76 13.76 18.72
C VAL A 116 37.09 12.49 19.22
N GLU A 117 37.32 12.10 20.48
CA GLU A 117 36.76 10.86 21.05
C GLU A 117 35.24 10.92 21.18
N GLN A 118 34.67 12.09 21.50
CA GLN A 118 33.22 12.28 21.56
C GLN A 118 32.59 12.24 20.16
N ILE A 119 33.25 12.79 19.14
CA ILE A 119 32.76 12.70 17.76
C ILE A 119 32.76 11.25 17.28
N ARG A 120 33.81 10.48 17.60
CA ARG A 120 33.85 9.04 17.29
C ARG A 120 32.73 8.26 17.97
N ALA A 121 32.43 8.56 19.24
CA ALA A 121 31.28 7.99 19.93
C ALA A 121 29.97 8.35 19.23
N GLN A 122 29.78 9.63 18.86
CA GLN A 122 28.61 10.08 18.10
C GLN A 122 28.48 9.40 16.73
N GLN A 123 29.58 9.16 16.01
CA GLN A 123 29.59 8.42 14.74
C GLN A 123 29.15 6.96 14.94
N LYS A 124 29.65 6.32 16.01
CA LYS A 124 29.24 4.94 16.35
C LYS A 124 27.74 4.87 16.67
N ASP A 125 27.26 5.73 17.57
CA ASP A 125 25.83 5.77 17.94
C ASP A 125 24.95 6.04 16.71
N PHE A 126 25.40 6.92 15.81
CA PHE A 126 24.69 7.24 14.58
C PHE A 126 24.68 6.08 13.57
N ALA A 127 25.78 5.32 13.47
CA ALA A 127 25.84 4.11 12.65
C ALA A 127 24.89 3.02 13.20
N ASP A 128 24.87 2.84 14.52
CA ASP A 128 23.95 1.90 15.18
C ASP A 128 22.48 2.29 14.95
N PHE A 129 22.16 3.59 15.01
CA PHE A 129 20.84 4.11 14.68
C PHE A 129 20.46 3.85 13.20
N LYS A 130 21.39 4.10 12.26
CA LYS A 130 21.16 3.79 10.83
C LYS A 130 20.81 2.31 10.64
N GLN A 131 21.56 1.41 11.25
CA GLN A 131 21.35 -0.03 11.12
C GLN A 131 20.02 -0.47 11.76
N ARG A 132 19.69 0.03 12.95
CA ARG A 132 18.51 -0.42 13.71
C ARG A 132 17.20 0.18 13.25
N THR A 133 17.24 1.39 12.70
CA THR A 133 16.03 2.15 12.37
C THR A 133 15.92 2.41 10.88
N LEU A 134 16.96 2.97 10.26
CA LEU A 134 16.86 3.43 8.87
C LEU A 134 16.82 2.28 7.86
N GLU A 135 17.60 1.22 8.08
CA GLU A 135 17.62 0.06 7.18
C GLU A 135 16.26 -0.69 7.15
N PRO A 136 15.67 -1.10 8.29
CA PRO A 136 14.34 -1.74 8.30
C PRO A 136 13.26 -0.82 7.74
N LEU A 137 13.31 0.48 8.07
CA LEU A 137 12.36 1.45 7.54
C LEU A 137 12.45 1.57 6.02
N GLY A 138 13.65 1.54 5.44
CA GLY A 138 13.84 1.50 3.99
C GLY A 138 13.22 0.26 3.33
N VAL A 139 13.28 -0.90 3.99
CA VAL A 139 12.59 -2.12 3.53
C VAL A 139 11.07 -1.94 3.58
N ASN A 140 10.54 -1.39 4.66
CA ASN A 140 9.10 -1.12 4.82
C ASN A 140 8.57 -0.13 3.78
N VAL A 141 9.32 0.95 3.51
CA VAL A 141 9.01 1.93 2.46
C VAL A 141 8.98 1.24 1.09
N SER A 142 9.98 0.41 0.77
CA SER A 142 10.03 -0.34 -0.49
C SER A 142 8.85 -1.31 -0.65
N HIS A 143 8.49 -2.01 0.43
CA HIS A 143 7.34 -2.90 0.47
C HIS A 143 6.02 -2.13 0.24
N CYS A 144 5.80 -1.02 0.96
CA CYS A 144 4.62 -0.18 0.78
C CYS A 144 4.51 0.35 -0.66
N ASN A 145 5.62 0.86 -1.21
CA ASN A 145 5.70 1.29 -2.61
C ASN A 145 5.33 0.18 -3.59
N LYS A 146 5.78 -1.06 -3.36
CA LYS A 146 5.46 -2.20 -4.23
C LYS A 146 3.95 -2.50 -4.24
N ILE A 147 3.29 -2.46 -3.09
CA ILE A 147 1.83 -2.68 -3.00
C ILE A 147 1.10 -1.54 -3.71
N GLY A 148 1.41 -0.29 -3.38
CA GLY A 148 0.75 0.88 -3.95
C GLY A 148 0.93 0.96 -5.47
N GLN A 149 2.15 0.77 -5.98
CA GLN A 149 2.40 0.72 -7.43
C GLN A 149 1.68 -0.46 -8.11
N GLY A 150 1.54 -1.61 -7.43
CA GLY A 150 0.75 -2.73 -7.92
C GLY A 150 -0.74 -2.38 -8.08
N LEU A 151 -1.31 -1.66 -7.13
CA LEU A 151 -2.68 -1.15 -7.20
C LEU A 151 -2.87 -0.15 -8.35
N VAL A 152 -1.92 0.77 -8.53
CA VAL A 152 -1.94 1.75 -9.64
C VAL A 152 -1.84 1.04 -11.00
N ARG A 153 -0.85 0.16 -11.19
CA ARG A 153 -0.61 -0.52 -12.47
C ARG A 153 -1.71 -1.48 -12.88
N SER A 154 -2.39 -2.10 -11.90
CA SER A 154 -3.50 -3.00 -12.18
C SER A 154 -4.82 -2.27 -12.45
N ALA A 155 -4.87 -0.93 -12.33
CA ALA A 155 -6.07 -0.17 -12.62
C ALA A 155 -6.40 -0.21 -14.12
N LEU A 156 -7.66 -0.52 -14.43
CA LEU A 156 -8.16 -0.49 -15.80
C LEU A 156 -8.44 0.97 -16.23
N GLN A 157 -8.48 1.21 -17.54
CA GLN A 157 -8.76 2.52 -18.11
C GLN A 157 -10.05 3.13 -17.53
N GLY A 158 -9.98 4.41 -17.14
CA GLY A 158 -11.10 5.14 -16.55
C GLY A 158 -11.29 4.94 -15.05
N VAL A 159 -10.48 4.11 -14.39
CA VAL A 159 -10.41 4.04 -12.92
C VAL A 159 -9.38 5.04 -12.42
N SER A 160 -9.81 5.98 -11.58
CA SER A 160 -8.90 6.96 -10.96
C SER A 160 -7.92 6.28 -9.99
N THR A 161 -6.64 6.59 -10.10
CA THR A 161 -5.55 6.19 -9.19
C THR A 161 -4.99 7.37 -8.39
N GLN A 162 -5.53 8.58 -8.59
CA GLN A 162 -4.93 9.83 -8.15
C GLN A 162 -4.65 9.89 -6.65
N GLN A 163 -5.55 9.36 -5.81
CA GLN A 163 -5.36 9.36 -4.37
C GLN A 163 -4.19 8.47 -3.95
N LEU A 164 -4.08 7.25 -4.50
CA LEU A 164 -2.96 6.34 -4.22
C LEU A 164 -1.63 6.95 -4.64
N GLU A 165 -1.59 7.61 -5.79
CA GLU A 165 -0.39 8.28 -6.30
C GLU A 165 0.05 9.43 -5.39
N LYS A 166 -0.90 10.27 -4.95
CA LYS A 166 -0.63 11.35 -3.99
C LYS A 166 -0.13 10.83 -2.65
N ASP A 167 -0.73 9.75 -2.15
CA ASP A 167 -0.32 9.16 -0.88
C ASP A 167 1.10 8.60 -1.01
N LEU A 168 1.38 7.83 -2.06
CA LEU A 168 2.73 7.33 -2.36
C LEU A 168 3.77 8.46 -2.47
N GLU A 169 3.46 9.54 -3.19
CA GLU A 169 4.32 10.72 -3.31
C GLU A 169 4.61 11.32 -1.94
N LYS A 170 3.57 11.60 -1.14
CA LYS A 170 3.70 12.14 0.22
C LYS A 170 4.59 11.27 1.13
N MET A 171 4.43 9.95 1.11
CA MET A 171 5.27 9.03 1.89
C MET A 171 6.72 9.08 1.43
N ASN A 172 6.96 9.03 0.11
CA ASN A 172 8.30 9.08 -0.45
C ASN A 172 9.00 10.42 -0.18
N ASP A 173 8.28 11.54 -0.22
CA ASP A 173 8.81 12.87 0.13
C ASP A 173 9.28 12.93 1.58
N ARG A 174 8.48 12.42 2.52
CA ARG A 174 8.87 12.34 3.93
C ARG A 174 10.10 11.46 4.14
N TRP A 175 10.10 10.29 3.51
CA TRP A 175 11.24 9.38 3.56
C TRP A 175 12.52 10.02 2.98
N ASN A 176 12.42 10.71 1.85
CA ASN A 176 13.54 11.42 1.24
C ASN A 176 14.05 12.55 2.14
N ALA A 177 13.15 13.35 2.73
CA ALA A 177 13.53 14.39 3.67
C ALA A 177 14.26 13.85 4.91
N LEU A 178 13.86 12.68 5.44
CA LEU A 178 14.59 12.00 6.51
C LEU A 178 15.99 11.58 6.05
N LYS A 179 16.11 10.92 4.89
CA LYS A 179 17.43 10.53 4.33
C LYS A 179 18.35 11.74 4.15
N ASP A 180 17.84 12.87 3.68
CA ASP A 180 18.64 14.08 3.50
C ASP A 180 19.17 14.60 4.84
N LYS A 181 18.35 14.61 5.89
CA LYS A 181 18.80 14.95 7.25
C LYS A 181 19.86 13.98 7.77
N MET A 182 19.71 12.69 7.48
CA MET A 182 20.68 11.66 7.85
C MET A 182 22.02 11.88 7.17
N ASN A 183 22.02 12.14 5.86
CA ASN A 183 23.22 12.41 5.08
C ASN A 183 23.93 13.67 5.57
N GLU A 184 23.20 14.75 5.86
CA GLU A 184 23.79 15.97 6.41
C GLU A 184 24.36 15.73 7.82
N ARG A 185 23.71 14.92 8.65
CA ARG A 185 24.25 14.56 9.97
C ARG A 185 25.58 13.81 9.86
N GLU A 186 25.66 12.84 8.95
CA GLU A 186 26.89 12.10 8.67
C GLU A 186 28.01 13.04 8.23
N ARG A 187 27.74 13.90 7.24
CA ARG A 187 28.69 14.89 6.74
C ARG A 187 29.21 15.81 7.84
N ARG A 188 28.34 16.28 8.73
CA ARG A 188 28.71 17.16 9.85
C ARG A 188 29.61 16.45 10.86
N LEU A 189 29.37 15.17 11.14
CA LEU A 189 30.23 14.38 12.01
C LEU A 189 31.63 14.20 11.40
N ASP A 190 31.71 13.90 10.11
CA ASP A 190 32.98 13.71 9.41
C ASP A 190 33.80 15.00 9.32
N VAL A 191 33.14 16.13 9.00
CA VAL A 191 33.77 17.45 8.99
C VAL A 191 34.26 17.83 10.39
N GLY A 192 33.44 17.60 11.42
CA GLY A 192 33.81 17.85 12.82
C GLY A 192 35.04 17.05 13.21
N LEU A 193 35.07 15.76 12.90
CA LEU A 193 36.20 14.88 13.23
C LEU A 193 37.49 15.37 12.58
N LEU A 194 37.44 15.73 11.30
CA LEU A 194 38.60 16.24 10.56
C LEU A 194 39.12 17.56 11.17
N GLN A 195 38.23 18.48 11.51
CA GLN A 195 38.62 19.76 12.10
C GLN A 195 39.20 19.60 13.50
N SER A 196 38.58 18.80 14.35
CA SER A 196 39.06 18.50 15.70
C SER A 196 40.41 17.78 15.70
N GLY A 197 40.62 16.85 14.77
CA GLY A 197 41.90 16.17 14.60
C GLY A 197 43.03 17.14 14.24
N LYS A 198 42.80 18.00 13.24
CA LYS A 198 43.77 19.05 12.84
C LYS A 198 44.10 20.00 13.99
N PHE A 199 43.11 20.38 14.78
CA PHE A 199 43.32 21.24 15.95
C PHE A 199 44.16 20.54 17.02
N ALA A 200 43.85 19.28 17.33
CA ALA A 200 44.61 18.50 18.32
C ALA A 200 46.08 18.33 17.90
N GLU A 201 46.33 18.05 16.62
CA GLU A 201 47.70 17.96 16.07
C GLU A 201 48.45 19.30 16.18
N ALA A 202 47.80 20.41 15.82
CA ALA A 202 48.39 21.74 15.92
C ALA A 202 48.71 22.13 17.38
N LEU A 203 47.81 21.81 18.31
CA LEU A 203 48.02 22.04 19.74
C LEU A 203 49.21 21.23 20.28
N ALA A 204 49.27 19.93 19.97
CA ALA A 204 50.40 19.09 20.37
C ALA A 204 51.73 19.58 19.78
N GLY A 205 51.72 20.09 18.54
CA GLY A 205 52.89 20.71 17.93
C GLY A 205 53.35 21.97 18.67
N LEU A 206 52.41 22.83 19.08
CA LEU A 206 52.70 24.03 19.85
C LEU A 206 53.22 23.70 21.26
N GLU A 207 52.61 22.73 21.95
CA GLU A 207 53.04 22.27 23.27
C GLU A 207 54.47 21.74 23.23
N LYS A 208 54.80 20.95 22.20
CA LYS A 208 56.17 20.48 21.99
C LYS A 208 57.14 21.64 21.76
N TRP A 209 56.78 22.60 20.90
CA TRP A 209 57.62 23.77 20.65
C TRP A 209 57.88 24.59 21.92
N LEU A 210 56.87 24.77 22.77
CA LEU A 210 56.99 25.45 24.06
C LEU A 210 57.88 24.68 25.05
N ALA A 211 57.87 23.35 25.00
CA ALA A 211 58.74 22.53 25.85
C ALA A 211 60.20 22.52 25.37
N ASP A 212 60.42 22.73 24.07
CA ASP A 212 61.74 22.74 23.43
C ASP A 212 62.41 24.15 23.44
N THR A 213 61.73 25.19 23.95
CA THR A 213 62.22 26.59 24.04
C THR A 213 62.44 27.02 25.49
#